data_AF-F3G6K5-F1
#
_entry.id   AF-F3G6K5-F1
#
_cell.length_a   1.000
_cell.length_b   1.000
_cell.length_c   1.000
_cell.angle_alpha   90.00
_cell.angle_beta   90.00
_cell.angle_gamma   90.00
#
_symmetry.space_group_name_H-M   'P 1'
#
loop_
_entity.id
_entity.type
_entity.pdbx_description
1 polymer ?
#
loop_
_entity_poly.entity_id
_entity_poly.type
_entity_poly.pdbx_seq_one_letter_code
_entity_poly.pdbx_strand_id
1 'polypeptide(L)'
;MSWTNIKFRWPAQATQWMDQMAGARNLIQSEMLSTGERVSKLADIATSSPGRIGGAAQAAISAGRTALADQFENVPSCIVVTPFQHGVGQGSGGHQRFLSAPNLLQLLADKLTDTTDAVRPQGQQSALVLIFLATRLDQLAATLGRFNVVLPMPDLVRAERRAEHLAKLEVEKWVMPIAGQMPLWSQLPLQRCPITKLASQSMAGQLAVLEGYAADSSPMADLADLQARKKAQAQERDQQLADLKAQ
;
A
#
# COMPACT_ATOMS: atom_id res chain seq x y z
N MET A 1 15.73 -13.27 37.40
CA MET A 1 16.26 -12.61 36.17
C MET A 1 15.45 -11.37 35.91
N SER A 2 15.98 -10.19 36.28
CA SER A 2 15.33 -8.90 36.01
C SER A 2 15.76 -8.42 34.62
N TRP A 3 14.83 -8.43 33.67
CA TRP A 3 15.03 -7.82 32.35
C TRP A 3 14.98 -6.30 32.53
N THR A 4 16.12 -5.63 32.39
CA THR A 4 16.20 -4.17 32.35
C THR A 4 15.82 -3.69 30.96
N ASN A 5 14.79 -2.84 30.89
CA ASN A 5 14.33 -2.30 29.62
C ASN A 5 15.33 -1.22 29.14
N ILE A 6 16.16 -1.56 28.15
CA ILE A 6 17.12 -0.63 27.55
C ILE A 6 16.35 0.30 26.61
N LYS A 7 16.19 1.56 27.00
CA LYS A 7 15.66 2.60 26.09
C LYS A 7 16.78 3.02 25.15
N PHE A 8 16.67 2.65 23.87
CA PHE A 8 17.51 3.21 22.83
C PHE A 8 17.23 4.72 22.74
N ARG A 9 18.24 5.54 22.95
CA ARG A 9 18.18 7.00 22.84
C ARG A 9 19.15 7.46 21.77
N TRP A 10 18.87 8.59 21.14
CA TRP A 10 19.77 9.21 20.17
C TRP A 10 21.17 9.41 20.79
N PRO A 11 22.26 8.88 20.19
CA PRO A 11 23.58 8.95 20.78
C PRO A 11 24.19 10.35 20.62
N ALA A 12 24.75 10.90 21.70
CA ALA A 12 25.36 12.24 21.71
C ALA A 12 26.52 12.38 20.70
N GLN A 13 27.23 11.29 20.40
CA GLN A 13 28.28 11.26 19.37
C GLN A 13 27.73 11.48 17.96
N ALA A 14 26.50 11.03 17.67
CA ALA A 14 25.86 11.29 16.37
C ALA A 14 25.48 12.76 16.23
N THR A 15 25.11 13.46 17.31
CA THR A 15 24.85 14.91 17.29
C THR A 15 26.11 15.69 16.95
N GLN A 16 27.26 15.36 17.57
CA GLN A 16 28.54 16.05 17.28
C GLN A 16 29.01 15.85 15.84
N TRP A 17 28.89 14.63 15.30
CA TRP A 17 29.22 14.36 13.90
C TRP A 17 28.29 15.11 12.93
N MET A 18 27.01 15.22 13.28
CA MET A 18 26.04 15.99 12.52
C MET A 18 26.30 17.50 12.54
N ASP A 19 26.73 18.04 13.68
CA ASP A 19 27.08 19.47 13.80
C ASP A 19 28.31 19.80 12.95
N GLN A 20 29.26 18.87 12.82
CA GLN A 20 30.39 18.99 11.88
C GLN A 20 29.92 18.99 10.41
N MET A 21 28.84 18.28 10.10
CA MET A 21 28.23 18.25 8.76
C MET A 21 27.28 19.43 8.49
N ALA A 22 26.94 20.24 9.50
CA ALA A 22 26.00 21.36 9.35
C ALA A 22 26.51 22.41 8.35
N GLY A 23 27.82 22.65 8.31
CA GLY A 23 28.44 23.55 7.32
C GLY A 23 28.24 23.07 5.88
N ALA A 24 28.45 21.77 5.62
CA ALA A 24 28.21 21.18 4.30
C ALA A 24 26.72 21.19 3.93
N ARG A 25 25.83 20.97 4.90
CA ARG A 25 24.37 21.03 4.69
C ARG A 25 23.91 22.44 4.32
N ASN A 26 24.44 23.47 4.97
CA ASN A 26 24.14 24.87 4.66
C ASN A 26 24.63 25.25 3.27
N LEU A 27 25.81 24.77 2.86
CA LEU A 27 26.34 24.98 1.50
C LEU A 27 25.43 24.32 0.45
N ILE A 28 25.00 23.07 0.68
CA ILE A 28 24.07 22.36 -0.20
C ILE A 28 22.72 23.11 -0.30
N GLN A 29 22.21 23.64 0.82
CA GLN A 29 20.99 24.45 0.82
C GLN A 29 21.17 25.76 0.04
N SER A 30 22.30 26.44 0.20
CA SER A 30 22.59 27.66 -0.55
C SER A 30 22.75 27.41 -2.06
N GLU A 31 23.36 26.29 -2.45
CA GLU A 31 23.49 25.90 -3.85
C GLU A 31 22.15 25.44 -4.45
N MET A 32 21.27 24.81 -3.65
CA MET A 32 19.91 24.50 -4.08
C MET A 32 19.09 25.77 -4.33
N LEU A 33 19.27 26.81 -3.51
CA LEU A 33 18.64 28.12 -3.72
C LEU A 33 19.22 28.82 -4.96
N SER A 34 20.55 28.85 -5.10
CA SER A 34 21.25 29.44 -6.27
C SER A 34 20.82 28.76 -7.58
N THR A 35 20.71 27.44 -7.57
CA THR A 35 20.28 26.64 -8.73
C THR A 35 18.83 26.95 -9.07
N GLY A 36 17.97 27.15 -8.07
CA GLY A 36 16.61 27.59 -8.27
C GLY A 36 16.47 28.95 -8.95
N GLU A 37 17.29 29.92 -8.54
CA GLU A 37 17.32 31.23 -9.18
C GLU A 37 17.87 31.17 -10.62
N ARG A 38 18.82 30.27 -10.88
CA ARG A 38 19.34 30.06 -12.25
C ARG A 38 18.27 29.43 -13.15
N VAL A 39 17.56 28.43 -12.65
CA VAL A 39 16.46 27.77 -13.37
C VAL A 39 15.31 28.75 -13.63
N SER A 40 14.94 29.59 -12.65
CA SER A 40 13.90 30.61 -12.86
C SER A 40 14.31 31.67 -13.89
N LYS A 41 15.56 32.14 -13.88
CA LYS A 41 16.09 33.08 -14.88
C LYS A 41 16.12 32.51 -16.30
N LEU A 42 16.25 31.19 -16.44
CA LEU A 42 16.22 30.51 -17.74
C LEU A 42 14.78 30.28 -18.24
N ALA A 43 13.77 30.34 -17.36
CA ALA A 43 12.39 30.04 -17.71
C ALA A 43 11.79 31.04 -18.71
N ASP A 44 12.22 32.30 -18.63
CA ASP A 44 11.80 33.35 -19.57
C ASP A 44 12.49 33.25 -20.95
N ILE A 45 13.58 32.48 -21.04
CA ILE A 45 14.41 32.36 -22.25
C ILE A 45 14.04 31.10 -23.05
N ALA A 46 13.64 30.02 -22.37
CA ALA A 46 13.32 28.72 -22.97
C ALA A 46 11.82 28.40 -22.89
N THR A 47 11.00 29.16 -23.63
CA THR A 47 9.56 28.92 -23.71
C THR A 47 9.23 27.93 -24.84
N SER A 48 9.21 26.64 -24.54
CA SER A 48 8.32 25.72 -25.25
C SER A 48 6.96 25.87 -24.59
N SER A 49 6.00 26.49 -25.28
CA SER A 49 4.68 26.75 -24.71
C SER A 49 3.92 25.43 -24.58
N PRO A 50 3.77 24.84 -23.38
CA PRO A 50 2.84 23.76 -23.19
C PRO A 50 1.44 24.38 -23.34
N GLY A 51 0.50 23.66 -23.94
CA GLY A 51 -0.85 24.19 -24.17
C GLY A 51 -1.45 24.85 -22.92
N ARG A 52 -2.24 25.94 -23.11
CA ARG A 52 -2.87 26.77 -22.06
C ARG A 52 -3.69 26.01 -20.99
N ILE A 53 -3.89 24.71 -21.18
CA ILE A 53 -4.64 23.81 -20.30
C ILE A 53 -3.77 23.25 -19.17
N GLY A 54 -2.44 23.11 -19.36
CA GLY A 54 -1.55 22.44 -18.39
C GLY A 54 -1.50 23.12 -17.01
N GLY A 55 -1.40 24.45 -16.97
CA GLY A 55 -1.36 25.20 -15.71
C GLY A 55 -2.68 25.16 -14.92
N ALA A 56 -3.82 25.24 -15.61
CA ALA A 56 -5.14 25.13 -14.98
C ALA A 56 -5.44 23.68 -14.53
N ALA A 57 -4.97 22.69 -15.29
CA ALA A 57 -5.09 21.29 -14.94
C ALA A 57 -4.24 20.92 -13.71
N GLN A 58 -3.01 21.43 -13.59
CA GLN A 58 -2.11 21.12 -12.47
C GLN A 58 -2.73 21.51 -11.12
N ALA A 59 -3.32 22.70 -11.02
CA ALA A 59 -3.99 23.17 -9.80
C ALA A 59 -5.26 22.37 -9.47
N ALA A 60 -6.02 21.97 -10.49
CA ALA A 60 -7.18 21.10 -10.31
C ALA A 60 -6.79 19.67 -9.91
N ILE A 61 -5.68 19.15 -10.44
CA ILE A 61 -5.13 17.83 -10.11
C ILE A 61 -4.58 17.81 -8.68
N SER A 62 -3.84 18.84 -8.26
CA SER A 62 -3.31 18.93 -6.90
C SER A 62 -4.45 19.10 -5.88
N ALA A 63 -5.39 20.02 -6.13
CA ALA A 63 -6.58 20.19 -5.29
C ALA A 63 -7.43 18.92 -5.24
N GLY A 64 -7.59 18.23 -6.37
CA GLY A 64 -8.30 16.95 -6.43
C GLY A 64 -7.60 15.85 -5.64
N ARG A 65 -6.26 15.76 -5.69
CA ARG A 65 -5.49 14.80 -4.89
C ARG A 65 -5.56 15.08 -3.39
N THR A 66 -5.48 16.35 -2.99
CA THR A 66 -5.63 16.73 -1.57
C THR A 66 -7.05 16.46 -1.09
N ALA A 67 -8.08 16.84 -1.86
CA ALA A 67 -9.47 16.56 -1.50
C ALA A 67 -9.76 15.06 -1.40
N LEU A 68 -9.17 14.23 -2.27
CA LEU A 68 -9.25 12.78 -2.17
C LEU A 68 -8.52 12.27 -0.92
N ALA A 69 -7.31 12.77 -0.64
CA ALA A 69 -6.58 12.40 0.57
C ALA A 69 -7.37 12.74 1.83
N ASP A 70 -7.86 13.98 1.95
CA ASP A 70 -8.65 14.47 3.10
C ASP A 70 -9.95 13.68 3.28
N GLN A 71 -10.63 13.30 2.18
CA GLN A 71 -11.84 12.48 2.23
C GLN A 71 -11.58 11.05 2.73
N PHE A 72 -10.37 10.52 2.50
CA PHE A 72 -10.00 9.15 2.87
C PHE A 72 -9.02 9.08 4.06
N GLU A 73 -8.66 10.21 4.66
CA GLU A 73 -7.66 10.28 5.73
C GLU A 73 -8.14 9.60 7.02
N ASN A 74 -9.45 9.64 7.27
CA ASN A 74 -10.08 9.01 8.42
C ASN A 74 -10.39 7.53 8.14
N VAL A 75 -9.36 6.70 8.00
CA VAL A 75 -9.52 5.26 7.83
C VAL A 75 -9.98 4.63 9.15
N PRO A 76 -11.17 4.01 9.21
CA PRO A 76 -11.66 3.40 10.43
C PRO A 76 -10.82 2.15 10.79
N SER A 77 -10.54 1.96 12.07
CA SER A 77 -9.96 0.71 12.56
C SER A 77 -10.97 -0.43 12.43
N CYS A 78 -10.53 -1.58 11.93
CA CYS A 78 -11.39 -2.74 11.73
C CYS A 78 -10.78 -3.99 12.35
N ILE A 79 -11.63 -4.82 12.97
CA ILE A 79 -11.29 -6.14 13.48
C ILE A 79 -12.24 -7.14 12.82
N VAL A 80 -11.68 -8.22 12.26
CA VAL A 80 -12.42 -9.29 11.60
C VAL A 80 -12.13 -10.61 12.28
N VAL A 81 -13.17 -11.31 12.70
CA VAL A 81 -13.07 -12.63 13.35
C VAL A 81 -13.76 -13.66 12.47
N THR A 82 -13.05 -14.72 12.09
CA THR A 82 -13.59 -15.79 11.24
C THR A 82 -13.20 -17.17 11.75
N PRO A 83 -14.03 -18.21 11.54
CA PRO A 83 -13.71 -19.57 11.98
C PRO A 83 -12.48 -20.17 11.28
N PHE A 84 -12.03 -19.57 10.17
CA PHE A 84 -10.90 -20.06 9.39
C PHE A 84 -9.54 -19.52 9.87
N GLN A 85 -9.54 -18.55 10.79
CA GLN A 85 -8.32 -18.08 11.43
C GLN A 85 -7.73 -19.16 12.34
N HIS A 86 -6.40 -19.16 12.46
CA HIS A 86 -5.70 -20.10 13.31
C HIS A 86 -6.09 -19.91 14.77
N GLY A 87 -6.48 -20.98 15.47
CA GLY A 87 -6.87 -20.94 16.89
C GLY A 87 -8.26 -20.36 17.19
N VAL A 88 -9.01 -19.87 16.19
CA VAL A 88 -10.33 -19.25 16.40
C VAL A 88 -11.48 -20.25 16.24
N GLY A 89 -11.55 -20.92 15.09
CA GLY A 89 -12.64 -21.85 14.80
C GLY A 89 -12.54 -23.17 15.54
N GLN A 90 -13.70 -23.77 15.78
CA GLN A 90 -13.92 -25.05 16.46
C GLN A 90 -14.32 -26.12 15.44
N GLY A 91 -13.98 -27.38 15.71
CA GLY A 91 -14.33 -28.51 14.85
C GLY A 91 -13.23 -29.57 14.82
N SER A 92 -13.62 -30.79 14.44
CA SER A 92 -12.69 -31.93 14.33
C SER A 92 -12.19 -32.05 12.89
N GLY A 93 -10.86 -32.13 12.72
CA GLY A 93 -10.20 -32.10 11.41
C GLY A 93 -10.09 -30.68 10.83
N GLY A 94 -9.01 -30.40 10.11
CA GLY A 94 -8.70 -29.05 9.59
C GLY A 94 -9.68 -28.47 8.55
N HIS A 95 -10.77 -29.19 8.22
CA HIS A 95 -11.65 -28.88 7.09
C HIS A 95 -13.00 -28.29 7.49
N GLN A 96 -13.61 -28.74 8.59
CA GLN A 96 -14.92 -28.23 9.05
C GLN A 96 -14.72 -27.41 10.33
N ARG A 97 -14.51 -26.10 10.15
CA ARG A 97 -14.42 -25.15 11.25
C ARG A 97 -15.67 -24.28 11.31
N PHE A 98 -16.23 -24.17 12.50
CA PHE A 98 -17.35 -23.29 12.83
C PHE A 98 -16.99 -22.41 14.01
N LEU A 99 -17.73 -21.33 14.22
CA LEU A 99 -17.58 -20.48 15.40
C LEU A 99 -18.98 -20.24 15.96
N SER A 100 -19.22 -20.68 17.19
CA SER A 100 -20.50 -20.46 17.85
C SER A 100 -20.61 -19.00 18.30
N ALA A 101 -21.83 -18.47 18.34
CA ALA A 101 -22.09 -17.11 18.80
C ALA A 101 -21.50 -16.77 20.19
N PRO A 102 -21.62 -17.62 21.24
CA PRO A 102 -21.01 -17.29 22.53
C PRO A 102 -19.49 -17.22 22.48
N ASN A 103 -18.85 -18.11 21.71
CA ASN A 103 -17.39 -18.13 21.58
C ASN A 103 -16.88 -16.94 20.74
N LEU A 104 -17.65 -16.51 19.73
CA LEU A 104 -17.39 -15.28 18.98
C LEU A 104 -17.40 -14.06 19.91
N LEU A 105 -18.44 -13.94 20.76
CA LEU A 105 -18.56 -12.81 21.68
C LEU A 105 -17.42 -12.77 22.70
N GLN A 106 -17.04 -13.93 23.25
CA GLN A 106 -15.93 -14.01 24.18
C GLN A 106 -14.61 -13.63 23.48
N LEU A 107 -14.35 -14.15 22.29
CA LEU A 107 -13.12 -13.84 21.54
C LEU A 107 -13.06 -12.37 21.12
N LEU A 108 -14.20 -11.75 20.78
CA LEU A 108 -14.28 -10.32 20.53
C LEU A 108 -14.04 -9.50 21.80
N ALA A 109 -14.61 -9.90 22.93
CA ALA A 109 -14.39 -9.23 24.21
C ALA A 109 -12.92 -9.29 24.63
N ASP A 110 -12.31 -10.47 24.51
CA ASP A 110 -10.88 -10.68 24.79
C ASP A 110 -10.03 -9.82 23.85
N LYS A 111 -10.34 -9.77 22.55
CA LYS A 111 -9.59 -8.95 21.59
C LYS A 111 -9.77 -7.45 21.80
N LEU A 112 -10.95 -7.00 22.22
CA LEU A 112 -11.21 -5.59 22.53
C LEU A 112 -10.56 -5.15 23.84
N THR A 113 -10.34 -6.08 24.79
CA THR A 113 -9.68 -5.78 26.07
C THR A 113 -8.17 -5.99 26.03
N ASP A 114 -7.66 -6.70 25.02
CA ASP A 114 -6.24 -6.92 24.74
C ASP A 114 -5.41 -5.61 24.80
N THR A 115 -4.40 -5.59 25.65
CA THR A 115 -3.47 -4.47 25.82
C THR A 115 -2.15 -4.66 25.08
N THR A 116 -1.96 -5.81 24.42
CA THR A 116 -0.73 -6.15 23.71
C THR A 116 -0.69 -5.62 22.28
N ASP A 117 -1.85 -5.28 21.72
CA ASP A 117 -1.98 -4.74 20.36
C ASP A 117 -1.72 -3.23 20.32
N ALA A 118 -0.60 -2.83 19.72
CA ALA A 118 -0.20 -1.43 19.61
C ALA A 118 -1.13 -0.60 18.70
N VAL A 119 -1.89 -1.24 17.81
CA VAL A 119 -2.81 -0.58 16.86
C VAL A 119 -4.23 -0.50 17.41
N ARG A 120 -4.45 -0.92 18.67
CA ARG A 120 -5.77 -0.86 19.30
C ARG A 120 -6.27 0.60 19.37
N PRO A 121 -7.53 0.86 18.98
CA PRO A 121 -8.11 2.19 19.13
C PRO A 121 -8.22 2.57 20.61
N GLN A 122 -7.77 3.79 20.95
CA GLN A 122 -7.77 4.33 22.30
C GLN A 122 -8.90 5.36 22.49
N GLY A 123 -9.34 5.55 23.74
CA GLY A 123 -10.38 6.52 24.10
C GLY A 123 -11.81 6.02 23.87
N GLN A 124 -12.77 6.95 23.91
CA GLN A 124 -14.18 6.65 23.67
C GLN A 124 -14.45 6.56 22.17
N GLN A 125 -14.85 5.38 21.71
CA GLN A 125 -15.04 5.07 20.30
C GLN A 125 -16.46 4.52 20.08
N SER A 126 -16.99 4.74 18.88
CA SER A 126 -18.24 4.11 18.42
C SER A 126 -17.90 3.00 17.42
N ALA A 127 -18.54 1.84 17.54
CA ALA A 127 -18.26 0.69 16.68
C ALA A 127 -19.53 0.25 15.95
N LEU A 128 -19.39 -0.10 14.67
CA LEU A 128 -20.39 -0.82 13.90
C LEU A 128 -20.05 -2.31 13.94
N VAL A 129 -20.98 -3.12 14.44
CA VAL A 129 -20.81 -4.59 14.51
C VAL A 129 -21.68 -5.25 13.46
N LEU A 130 -21.05 -6.04 12.58
CA LEU A 130 -21.70 -6.82 11.55
C LEU A 130 -21.43 -8.30 11.80
N ILE A 131 -22.48 -9.12 11.81
CA ILE A 131 -22.39 -10.57 11.99
C ILE A 131 -22.94 -11.24 10.73
N PHE A 132 -22.13 -12.13 10.16
CA PHE A 132 -22.51 -12.96 9.02
C PHE A 132 -22.87 -14.36 9.52
N LEU A 133 -24.12 -14.77 9.32
CA LEU A 133 -24.63 -16.07 9.74
C LEU A 133 -25.07 -16.86 8.50
N ALA A 134 -24.59 -18.11 8.41
CA ALA A 134 -25.03 -19.06 7.39
C ALA A 134 -24.95 -20.48 7.94
N THR A 135 -25.85 -21.36 7.51
CA THR A 135 -25.85 -22.78 7.87
C THR A 135 -25.10 -23.65 6.87
N ARG A 136 -24.80 -23.11 5.68
CA ARG A 136 -24.01 -23.76 4.64
C ARG A 136 -22.87 -22.86 4.14
N LEU A 137 -21.77 -23.48 3.73
CA LEU A 137 -20.56 -22.77 3.30
C LEU A 137 -20.72 -22.04 1.95
N ASP A 138 -21.56 -22.56 1.05
CA ASP A 138 -21.88 -21.93 -0.22
C ASP A 138 -22.68 -20.62 -0.01
N GLN A 139 -23.66 -20.65 0.91
CA GLN A 139 -24.41 -19.45 1.30
C GLN A 139 -23.50 -18.44 2.00
N LEU A 140 -22.62 -18.90 2.89
CA LEU A 140 -21.64 -18.03 3.54
C LEU A 140 -20.75 -17.33 2.51
N ALA A 141 -20.18 -18.09 1.56
CA ALA A 141 -19.34 -17.53 0.49
C ALA A 141 -20.12 -16.50 -0.35
N ALA A 142 -21.35 -16.81 -0.76
CA ALA A 142 -22.18 -15.88 -1.53
C ALA A 142 -22.50 -14.58 -0.77
N THR A 143 -22.80 -14.67 0.53
CA THR A 143 -23.07 -13.49 1.37
C THR A 143 -21.82 -12.64 1.57
N LEU A 144 -20.68 -13.27 1.84
CA LEU A 144 -19.39 -12.58 1.97
C LEU A 144 -18.97 -11.93 0.65
N GLY A 145 -19.14 -12.62 -0.49
CA GLY A 145 -18.82 -12.07 -1.80
C GLY A 145 -19.60 -10.79 -2.12
N ARG A 146 -20.90 -10.73 -1.79
CA ARG A 146 -21.69 -9.49 -1.96
C ARG A 146 -21.17 -8.35 -1.10
N PHE A 147 -20.75 -8.64 0.13
CA PHE A 147 -20.22 -7.62 1.04
C PHE A 147 -18.81 -7.17 0.63
N ASN A 148 -17.94 -8.10 0.25
CA ASN A 148 -16.55 -7.85 -0.12
C ASN A 148 -16.43 -7.01 -1.41
N VAL A 149 -17.46 -6.97 -2.27
CA VAL A 149 -17.53 -6.04 -3.40
C VAL A 149 -17.55 -4.58 -2.93
N VAL A 150 -18.19 -4.30 -1.79
CA VAL A 150 -18.32 -2.94 -1.23
C VAL A 150 -17.16 -2.62 -0.28
N LEU A 151 -16.84 -3.54 0.62
CA LEU A 151 -15.81 -3.37 1.65
C LEU A 151 -14.90 -4.61 1.71
N PRO A 152 -13.88 -4.71 0.83
CA PRO A 152 -12.99 -5.87 0.76
C PRO A 152 -11.99 -5.87 1.91
N MET A 153 -12.36 -6.47 3.04
CA MET A 153 -11.43 -6.71 4.14
C MET A 153 -10.62 -7.99 3.87
N PRO A 154 -9.28 -7.97 3.99
CA PRO A 154 -8.45 -9.12 3.60
C PRO A 154 -8.87 -10.45 4.25
N ASP A 155 -9.24 -10.42 5.52
CA ASP A 155 -9.65 -11.62 6.25
C ASP A 155 -11.06 -12.10 5.87
N LEU A 156 -11.99 -11.20 5.51
CA LEU A 156 -13.30 -11.58 4.97
C LEU A 156 -13.16 -12.18 3.55
N VAL A 157 -12.26 -11.64 2.72
CA VAL A 157 -11.96 -12.19 1.39
C VAL A 157 -11.31 -13.58 1.50
N ARG A 158 -10.43 -13.77 2.49
CA ARG A 158 -9.87 -15.11 2.78
C ARG A 158 -10.95 -16.08 3.25
N ALA A 159 -11.85 -15.63 4.11
CA ALA A 159 -12.96 -16.45 4.60
C ALA A 159 -13.93 -16.83 3.48
N GLU A 160 -14.25 -15.91 2.58
CA GLU A 160 -15.05 -16.16 1.36
C GLU A 160 -14.41 -17.26 0.51
N ARG A 161 -13.16 -17.07 0.08
CA ARG A 161 -12.44 -18.04 -0.75
C ARG A 161 -12.33 -19.41 -0.08
N ARG A 162 -12.12 -19.42 1.25
CA ARG A 162 -12.04 -20.67 2.01
C ARG A 162 -13.39 -21.38 2.07
N ALA A 163 -14.47 -20.65 2.33
CA ALA A 163 -15.82 -21.20 2.36
C ALA A 163 -16.24 -21.73 0.97
N GLU A 164 -15.94 -20.98 -0.09
CA GLU A 164 -16.18 -21.39 -1.48
C GLU A 164 -15.42 -22.68 -1.82
N HIS A 165 -14.12 -22.73 -1.50
CA HIS A 165 -13.31 -23.91 -1.77
C HIS A 165 -13.79 -25.15 -1.00
N LEU A 166 -14.20 -24.99 0.26
CA LEU A 166 -14.74 -26.09 1.05
C LEU A 166 -16.10 -26.56 0.51
N ALA A 167 -16.98 -25.64 0.11
CA ALA A 167 -18.26 -25.98 -0.52
C ALA A 167 -18.04 -26.75 -1.83
N LYS A 168 -17.06 -26.32 -2.64
CA LYS A 168 -16.66 -27.02 -3.87
C LYS A 168 -16.10 -28.41 -3.59
N LEU A 169 -15.22 -28.54 -2.59
CA LEU A 169 -14.65 -29.82 -2.16
C LEU A 169 -15.72 -30.81 -1.69
N GLU A 170 -16.79 -30.36 -1.02
CA GLU A 170 -17.89 -31.23 -0.60
C GLU A 170 -18.58 -31.90 -1.81
N VAL A 171 -18.66 -31.21 -2.95
CA VAL A 171 -19.21 -31.74 -4.21
C VAL A 171 -18.19 -32.60 -4.95
N GLU A 172 -16.96 -32.12 -5.08
CA GLU A 172 -15.91 -32.76 -5.88
C GLU A 172 -15.26 -33.97 -5.22
N LYS A 173 -15.43 -34.19 -3.91
CA LYS A 173 -14.83 -35.32 -3.17
C LYS A 173 -15.12 -36.69 -3.79
N TRP A 174 -16.26 -36.81 -4.48
CA TRP A 174 -16.71 -38.04 -5.13
C TRP A 174 -16.34 -38.13 -6.62
N VAL A 175 -15.75 -37.08 -7.18
CA VAL A 175 -15.31 -37.03 -8.57
C VAL A 175 -13.86 -37.50 -8.62
N MET A 176 -13.61 -38.61 -9.32
CA MET A 176 -12.24 -39.02 -9.63
C MET A 176 -11.80 -38.28 -10.91
N PRO A 177 -10.92 -37.27 -10.82
CA PRO A 177 -10.52 -36.53 -12.00
C PRO A 177 -9.68 -37.44 -12.89
N ILE A 178 -10.03 -37.49 -14.18
CA ILE A 178 -9.19 -38.15 -15.19
C ILE A 178 -7.99 -37.24 -15.44
N ALA A 179 -6.81 -37.65 -14.97
CA ALA A 179 -5.59 -36.90 -15.21
C ALA A 179 -5.22 -36.98 -16.71
N GLY A 180 -4.90 -35.83 -17.31
CA GLY A 180 -4.35 -35.80 -18.66
C GLY A 180 -3.00 -36.53 -18.73
N GLN A 181 -2.70 -37.16 -19.87
CA GLN A 181 -1.38 -37.77 -20.08
C GLN A 181 -0.29 -36.68 -20.03
N MET A 182 0.74 -36.91 -19.22
CA MET A 182 1.92 -36.04 -19.15
C MET A 182 2.97 -36.50 -20.19
N PRO A 183 3.80 -35.59 -20.73
CA PRO A 183 3.90 -34.15 -20.44
C PRO A 183 2.79 -33.31 -21.08
N LEU A 184 2.38 -32.23 -20.39
CA LEU A 184 1.38 -31.30 -20.88
C LEU A 184 1.97 -30.38 -21.96
N TRP A 185 1.16 -30.04 -22.96
CA TRP A 185 1.46 -28.92 -23.85
C TRP A 185 1.55 -27.63 -23.03
N SER A 186 2.59 -26.84 -23.26
CA SER A 186 2.77 -25.53 -22.62
C SER A 186 3.04 -24.46 -23.67
N GLN A 187 2.63 -23.23 -23.37
CA GLN A 187 2.92 -22.11 -24.25
C GLN A 187 4.42 -21.78 -24.18
N LEU A 188 5.04 -21.56 -25.34
CA LEU A 188 6.41 -21.09 -25.41
C LEU A 188 6.47 -19.64 -24.88
N PRO A 189 7.22 -19.35 -23.80
CA PRO A 189 7.31 -17.99 -23.27
C PRO A 189 8.17 -17.12 -24.19
N LEU A 190 7.54 -16.51 -25.20
CA LEU A 190 8.21 -15.71 -26.22
C LEU A 190 9.03 -14.55 -25.62
N GLN A 191 8.72 -14.07 -24.42
CA GLN A 191 9.51 -13.04 -23.74
C GLN A 191 10.93 -13.51 -23.37
N ARG A 192 11.16 -14.82 -23.32
CA ARG A 192 12.48 -15.42 -23.03
C ARG A 192 13.29 -15.70 -24.28
N CYS A 193 12.65 -15.73 -25.45
CA CYS A 193 13.36 -15.88 -26.72
C CYS A 193 14.15 -14.59 -27.01
N PRO A 194 15.45 -14.68 -27.36
CA PRO A 194 16.32 -13.51 -27.47
C PRO A 194 15.88 -12.53 -28.56
N ILE A 195 15.39 -13.04 -29.70
CA ILE A 195 14.96 -12.22 -30.85
C ILE A 195 13.72 -11.39 -30.49
N THR A 196 12.69 -12.03 -29.95
CA THR A 196 11.44 -11.38 -29.55
C THR A 196 11.64 -10.44 -28.37
N LYS A 197 12.55 -10.77 -27.43
CA LYS A 197 12.94 -9.85 -26.35
C LYS A 197 13.58 -8.58 -26.91
N LEU A 198 14.57 -8.70 -27.79
CA LEU A 198 15.21 -7.54 -28.42
C LEU A 198 14.22 -6.71 -29.24
N ALA A 199 13.35 -7.36 -30.03
CA ALA A 199 12.31 -6.68 -30.80
C ALA A 199 11.32 -5.91 -29.90
N SER A 200 10.87 -6.53 -28.79
CA SER A 200 9.98 -5.87 -27.82
C SER A 200 10.65 -4.67 -27.14
N GLN A 201 11.94 -4.76 -26.83
CA GLN A 201 12.71 -3.67 -26.25
C GLN A 201 12.89 -2.52 -27.24
N SER A 202 13.18 -2.81 -28.52
CA SER A 202 13.28 -1.77 -29.55
C SER A 202 11.94 -1.08 -29.80
N MET A 203 10.84 -1.83 -29.85
CA MET A 203 9.50 -1.27 -30.03
C MET A 203 9.07 -0.43 -28.82
N ALA A 204 9.32 -0.92 -27.61
CA ALA A 204 9.06 -0.15 -26.38
C ALA A 204 9.89 1.14 -26.32
N GLY A 205 11.15 1.10 -26.78
CA GLY A 205 11.99 2.29 -26.89
C GLY A 205 11.44 3.32 -27.89
N GLN A 206 10.94 2.86 -29.04
CA GLN A 206 10.30 3.75 -30.02
C GLN A 206 9.00 4.34 -29.49
N LEU A 207 8.18 3.55 -28.80
CA LEU A 207 6.95 4.03 -28.15
C LEU A 207 7.27 5.06 -27.05
N ALA A 208 8.27 4.81 -26.21
CA ALA A 208 8.69 5.77 -25.18
C ALA A 208 9.19 7.10 -25.77
N VAL A 209 9.87 7.07 -26.92
CA VAL A 209 10.27 8.29 -27.64
C VAL A 209 9.05 9.04 -28.17
N LEU A 210 8.06 8.35 -28.75
CA LEU A 210 6.82 8.95 -29.23
C LEU A 210 5.96 9.50 -28.08
N GLU A 211 5.90 8.78 -26.96
CA GLU A 211 5.26 9.23 -25.72
C GLU A 211 5.99 10.44 -25.16
N GLY A 212 7.32 10.51 -25.26
CA GLY A 212 8.11 11.68 -24.90
C GLY A 212 7.85 12.90 -25.78
N TYR A 213 7.52 12.69 -27.06
CA TYR A 213 7.07 13.77 -27.95
C TYR A 213 5.62 14.21 -27.69
N ALA A 214 4.77 13.30 -27.20
CA ALA A 214 3.37 13.57 -26.88
C ALA A 214 3.17 14.10 -25.45
N ALA A 215 4.13 13.84 -24.56
CA ALA A 215 4.23 14.44 -23.24
C ALA A 215 4.68 15.90 -23.41
N ASP A 216 3.71 16.76 -23.68
CA ASP A 216 3.85 18.20 -23.84
C ASP A 216 4.17 18.87 -22.48
N SER A 217 5.24 18.44 -21.82
CA SER A 217 5.84 19.12 -20.66
C SER A 217 7.04 19.92 -21.15
N SER A 218 7.10 21.20 -20.80
CA SER A 218 8.31 21.98 -21.11
C SER A 218 9.46 21.42 -20.25
N PRO A 219 10.67 21.19 -20.81
CA PRO A 219 11.82 20.70 -20.05
C PRO A 219 12.14 21.58 -18.83
N MET A 220 11.79 22.86 -18.90
CA MET A 220 11.93 23.78 -17.78
C MET A 220 10.92 23.53 -16.66
N ALA A 221 9.67 23.18 -16.98
CA ALA A 221 8.68 22.78 -15.98
C ALA A 221 9.10 21.49 -15.27
N ASP A 222 9.66 20.52 -16.00
CA ASP A 222 10.15 19.27 -15.41
C ASP A 222 11.36 19.49 -14.48
N LEU A 223 12.28 20.41 -14.84
CA LEU A 223 13.40 20.80 -13.99
C LEU A 223 12.94 21.56 -12.73
N ALA A 224 11.94 22.43 -12.86
CA ALA A 224 11.32 23.13 -11.73
C ALA A 224 10.61 22.15 -10.78
N ASP A 225 9.85 21.19 -11.33
CA ASP A 225 9.17 20.14 -10.55
C ASP A 225 10.17 19.21 -9.84
N LEU A 226 11.26 18.83 -10.51
CA LEU A 226 12.34 18.04 -9.90
C LEU A 226 13.01 18.80 -8.74
N GLN A 227 13.27 20.10 -8.94
CA GLN A 227 13.82 20.96 -7.88
C GLN A 227 12.86 21.07 -6.69
N ALA A 228 11.55 21.22 -6.93
CA ALA A 228 10.53 21.26 -5.90
C ALA A 228 10.47 19.94 -5.10
N ARG A 229 10.52 18.79 -5.78
CA ARG A 229 10.56 17.46 -5.14
C ARG A 229 11.81 17.27 -4.29
N LYS A 230 12.98 17.72 -4.77
CA LYS A 230 14.24 17.68 -3.98
C LYS A 230 14.16 18.54 -2.72
N LYS A 231 13.51 19.71 -2.80
CA LYS A 231 13.30 20.58 -1.63
C LYS A 231 12.37 19.93 -0.60
N ALA A 232 11.25 19.36 -1.05
CA ALA A 232 10.30 18.65 -0.18
C ALA A 232 10.95 17.45 0.51
N GLN A 233 11.71 16.63 -0.24
CA GLN A 233 12.43 15.48 0.31
C GLN A 233 13.50 15.89 1.34
N ALA A 234 14.21 16.99 1.11
CA ALA A 234 15.17 17.51 2.08
C ALA A 234 14.47 17.96 3.37
N GLN A 235 13.35 18.69 3.26
CA GLN A 235 12.57 19.12 4.43
C GLN A 235 12.01 17.94 5.23
N GLU A 236 11.48 16.92 4.56
CA GLU A 236 10.95 15.72 5.22
C GLU A 236 12.05 14.95 5.98
N ARG A 237 13.24 14.80 5.40
CA ARG A 237 14.38 14.18 6.08
C ARG A 237 14.91 15.01 7.24
N ASP A 238 14.87 16.34 7.13
CA ASP A 238 15.22 17.25 8.21
C ASP A 238 14.23 17.11 9.38
N GLN A 239 12.93 17.01 9.09
CA GLN A 239 11.85 16.80 10.06
C GLN A 239 11.97 15.44 10.77
N GLN A 240 12.10 14.35 10.01
CA GLN A 240 12.29 12.99 10.55
C GLN A 240 13.51 12.91 11.48
N LEU A 241 14.58 13.63 11.13
CA LEU A 241 15.77 13.67 11.96
C LEU A 241 15.57 14.50 13.24
N ALA A 242 14.81 15.58 13.18
CA ALA A 242 14.42 16.35 14.37
C ALA A 242 13.55 15.51 15.32
N ASP A 243 12.62 14.72 14.78
CA ASP A 243 11.77 13.81 15.55
C ASP A 243 12.59 12.70 16.22
N LEU A 244 13.60 12.15 15.51
CA LEU A 244 14.53 11.16 16.08
C LEU A 244 15.43 11.73 17.18
N LYS A 245 15.73 13.04 17.15
CA LYS A 245 16.46 13.73 18.24
C LYS A 245 15.58 14.00 19.47
N ALA A 246 14.26 14.07 19.29
CA ALA A 246 13.30 14.36 20.35
C ALA A 246 12.84 13.11 21.13
N GLN A 247 13.14 11.91 20.63
CA GLN A 247 12.86 10.60 21.26
C GLN A 247 13.99 10.15 22.21
#